data_AF-A0AAF0BEZ4-F1
#
_entry.id   AF-A0AAF0BEZ4-F1
#
_cell.length_a   1.000
_cell.length_b   1.000
_cell.length_c   1.000
_cell.angle_alpha   90.00
_cell.angle_beta   90.00
_cell.angle_gamma   90.00
#
_symmetry.space_group_name_H-M   'P 1'
#
loop_
_entity.id
_entity.type
_entity.pdbx_description
1 polymer ?
#
loop_
_entity_poly.entity_id
_entity_poly.type
_entity_poly.pdbx_seq_one_letter_code
_entity_poly.pdbx_strand_id
1 'polypeptide(L)'
;MQASDWSVAIGRNKSGLEIQRELSGGVSVTTGRDMLGRVVRRDILSGGLEQSRMRYHWGMGNRPHRKVNERTGETVLFDYAPLARRVFKLSIMQS
;
A
#
# COMPACT_ATOMS: atom_id res chain seq x y z
N MET A 1 -17.03 -7.99 -28.64
CA MET A 1 -16.61 -7.20 -27.46
C MET A 1 -15.24 -6.65 -27.76
N GLN A 2 -15.08 -5.31 -27.89
CA GLN A 2 -13.75 -4.70 -27.99
C GLN A 2 -13.08 -4.79 -26.62
N ALA A 3 -11.81 -5.18 -26.57
CA ALA A 3 -11.00 -5.01 -25.38
C ALA A 3 -10.91 -3.49 -25.12
N SER A 4 -11.32 -3.05 -23.93
CA SER A 4 -11.03 -1.67 -23.53
C SER A 4 -9.51 -1.53 -23.51
N ASP A 5 -8.97 -0.59 -24.28
CA ASP A 5 -7.54 -0.35 -24.31
C ASP A 5 -7.06 -0.04 -22.89
N TRP A 6 -6.10 -0.83 -22.42
CA TRP A 6 -5.50 -0.63 -21.11
C TRP A 6 -4.72 0.69 -21.12
N SER A 7 -4.95 1.52 -20.10
CA SER A 7 -4.32 2.84 -19.95
C SER A 7 -3.93 3.08 -18.49
N VAL A 8 -2.94 3.95 -18.29
CA VAL A 8 -2.46 4.33 -16.97
C VAL A 8 -2.04 5.80 -16.96
N ALA A 9 -2.45 6.53 -15.91
CA ALA A 9 -1.93 7.85 -15.58
C ALA A 9 -1.32 7.81 -14.18
N ILE A 10 -0.15 8.42 -13.98
CA ILE A 10 0.58 8.39 -12.71
C ILE A 10 0.92 9.81 -12.26
N GLY A 11 0.34 10.24 -11.16
CA GLY A 11 0.67 11.48 -10.46
C GLY A 11 1.86 11.28 -9.51
N ARG A 12 2.84 12.18 -9.56
CA ARG A 12 4.06 12.14 -8.75
C ARG A 12 4.22 13.42 -7.94
N ASN A 13 4.84 13.33 -6.78
CA ASN A 13 5.24 14.49 -5.98
C ASN A 13 6.53 15.15 -6.54
N LYS A 14 6.98 16.24 -5.91
CA LYS A 14 8.19 16.99 -6.29
C LYS A 14 9.48 16.15 -6.27
N SER A 15 9.52 15.09 -5.47
CA SER A 15 10.64 14.14 -5.41
C SER A 15 10.52 13.01 -6.45
N GLY A 16 9.52 13.06 -7.33
CA GLY A 16 9.27 12.05 -8.36
C GLY A 16 8.58 10.77 -7.86
N LEU A 17 8.18 10.72 -6.58
CA LEU A 17 7.50 9.56 -6.01
C LEU A 17 6.01 9.57 -6.37
N GLU A 18 5.48 8.42 -6.78
CA GLU A 18 4.06 8.25 -7.06
C GLU A 18 3.19 8.52 -5.82
N ILE A 19 2.16 9.35 -6.02
CA ILE A 19 1.14 9.69 -5.02
C ILE A 19 -0.29 9.35 -5.49
N GLN A 20 -0.51 9.25 -6.79
CA GLN A 20 -1.79 8.87 -7.39
C GLN A 20 -1.57 8.05 -8.66
N ARG A 21 -2.48 7.12 -8.94
CA ARG A 21 -2.54 6.39 -10.21
C ARG A 21 -3.98 6.14 -10.61
N GLU A 22 -4.30 6.41 -11.86
CA GLU A 22 -5.57 6.06 -12.50
C GLU A 22 -5.33 4.98 -13.56
N LEU A 23 -6.21 3.98 -13.61
CA LEU A 23 -6.12 2.81 -14.48
C LEU A 23 -7.46 2.61 -15.21
N SER A 24 -7.41 1.97 -16.39
CA SER A 24 -8.63 1.53 -17.08
C SER A 24 -9.57 0.73 -16.16
N GLY A 25 -10.88 0.87 -16.39
CA GLY A 25 -11.90 0.28 -15.51
C GLY A 25 -12.25 1.14 -14.28
N GLY A 26 -11.83 2.41 -14.25
CA GLY A 26 -12.16 3.34 -13.17
C GLY A 26 -11.48 2.98 -11.85
N VAL A 27 -10.29 2.38 -11.93
CA VAL A 27 -9.50 2.03 -10.75
C VAL A 27 -8.56 3.18 -10.41
N SER A 28 -8.70 3.74 -9.22
CA SER A 28 -7.82 4.77 -8.69
C SER A 28 -7.03 4.25 -7.49
N VAL A 29 -5.77 4.67 -7.40
CA VAL A 29 -4.87 4.31 -6.30
C VAL A 29 -4.28 5.59 -5.73
N THR A 30 -4.45 5.81 -4.43
CA THR A 30 -3.81 6.92 -3.70
C THR A 30 -2.73 6.36 -2.79
N THR A 31 -1.53 6.93 -2.86
CA THR A 31 -0.37 6.48 -2.08
C THR A 31 0.14 7.60 -1.19
N GLY A 32 -0.09 7.47 0.12
CA GLY A 32 0.45 8.36 1.14
C GLY A 32 1.88 7.95 1.52
N ARG A 33 2.77 8.94 1.66
CA ARG A 33 4.18 8.72 2.00
C ARG A 33 4.62 9.61 3.16
N ASP A 34 5.58 9.14 3.95
CA ASP A 34 6.24 9.98 4.95
C ASP A 34 7.38 10.83 4.35
N MET A 35 8.05 11.61 5.19
CA MET A 35 9.15 12.50 4.78
C MET A 35 10.37 11.76 4.20
N LEU A 36 10.52 10.46 4.52
CA LEU A 36 11.56 9.60 3.95
C LEU A 36 11.12 8.97 2.62
N GLY A 37 9.93 9.30 2.11
CA GLY A 37 9.37 8.79 0.86
C GLY A 37 8.74 7.40 0.96
N ARG A 38 8.63 6.86 2.18
CA ARG A 38 8.15 5.50 2.42
C ARG A 38 6.63 5.49 2.41
N VAL A 39 6.04 4.45 1.82
CA VAL A 39 4.58 4.32 1.78
C VAL A 39 4.05 4.08 3.18
N VAL A 40 3.19 4.96 3.67
CA VAL A 40 2.49 4.83 4.97
C VAL A 40 1.02 4.48 4.80
N ARG A 41 0.44 4.78 3.63
CA ARG A 41 -0.94 4.44 3.31
C ARG A 41 -1.11 4.15 1.83
N ARG A 42 -1.97 3.19 1.50
CA ARG A 42 -2.39 2.91 0.12
C ARG A 42 -3.86 2.58 0.09
N ASP A 43 -4.60 3.40 -0.67
CA ASP A 43 -6.04 3.28 -0.85
C ASP A 43 -6.31 2.92 -2.31
N ILE A 44 -7.26 2.02 -2.55
CA ILE A 44 -7.68 1.61 -3.89
C ILE A 44 -9.18 1.75 -3.98
N LEU A 45 -9.66 2.50 -4.98
CA LEU A 45 -11.06 2.55 -5.36
C LEU A 45 -11.24 1.95 -6.74
N SER A 46 -12.40 1.36 -6.99
CA SER A 46 -12.82 0.85 -8.31
C SER A 46 -14.25 1.29 -8.56
N GLY A 47 -14.50 2.08 -9.60
CA GLY A 47 -15.83 2.64 -9.85
C GLY A 47 -16.35 3.51 -8.71
N GLY A 48 -15.45 4.18 -7.97
CA GLY A 48 -15.80 5.00 -6.81
C GLY A 48 -16.01 4.23 -5.49
N LEU A 49 -15.98 2.89 -5.51
CA LEU A 49 -16.11 2.07 -4.31
C LEU A 49 -14.73 1.73 -3.74
N GLU A 50 -14.57 1.85 -2.42
CA GLU A 50 -13.33 1.47 -1.75
C GLU A 50 -13.13 -0.05 -1.78
N GLN A 51 -12.05 -0.48 -2.44
CA GLN A 51 -11.64 -1.89 -2.52
C GLN A 51 -10.55 -2.22 -1.49
N SER A 52 -9.71 -1.25 -1.14
CA SER A 52 -8.59 -1.47 -0.22
C SER A 52 -8.24 -0.18 0.53
N ARG A 53 -7.92 -0.31 1.83
CA ARG A 53 -7.35 0.76 2.65
C ARG A 53 -6.28 0.17 3.57
N MET A 54 -5.02 0.29 3.17
CA MET A 54 -3.89 -0.31 3.87
C MET A 54 -3.02 0.76 4.53
N ARG A 55 -2.73 0.59 5.82
CA ARG A 55 -1.71 1.38 6.53
C ARG A 55 -0.45 0.56 6.75
N TYR A 56 0.70 1.20 6.61
CA TYR A 56 2.02 0.60 6.81
C TYR A 56 2.77 1.38 7.88
N HIS A 57 3.38 0.65 8.81
CA HIS A 57 4.23 1.19 9.84
C HIS A 57 5.64 0.68 9.61
N TRP A 58 6.62 1.56 9.73
CA TRP A 58 8.02 1.27 9.52
C TRP A 58 8.75 1.22 10.85
N GLY A 59 9.55 0.17 11.04
CA GLY A 59 10.43 0.01 12.18
C GLY A 59 11.87 0.40 11.86
N MET A 60 12.78 -0.05 12.71
CA MET A 60 14.21 0.21 12.62
C MET A 60 14.82 -0.33 11.31
N GLY A 61 15.84 0.36 10.79
CA GLY A 61 16.53 -0.04 9.57
C GLY A 61 15.68 0.07 8.30
N ASN A 62 14.65 0.91 8.32
CA ASN A 62 13.75 1.13 7.19
C ASN A 62 12.99 -0.12 6.72
N ARG A 63 12.51 -0.93 7.68
CA ARG A 63 11.78 -2.17 7.41
C ARG A 63 10.31 -2.01 7.76
N PRO A 64 9.35 -2.46 6.92
CA PRO A 64 7.95 -2.52 7.31
C PRO A 64 7.79 -3.41 8.54
N HIS A 65 7.26 -2.88 9.64
CA HIS A 65 7.08 -3.61 10.89
C HIS A 65 5.64 -4.11 11.06
N ARG A 66 4.67 -3.34 10.56
CA ARG A 66 3.24 -3.66 10.68
C ARG A 66 2.48 -3.18 9.45
N LYS A 67 1.54 -3.99 8.98
CA LYS A 67 0.53 -3.62 7.99
C LYS A 67 -0.86 -3.82 8.58
N VAL A 68 -1.73 -2.83 8.42
CA VAL A 68 -3.12 -2.88 8.90
C VAL A 68 -4.04 -2.71 7.71
N ASN A 69 -5.03 -3.60 7.59
CA ASN A 69 -6.20 -3.36 6.77
C ASN A 69 -7.17 -2.49 7.57
N GLU A 70 -7.24 -1.19 7.25
CA GLU A 70 -8.10 -0.25 7.98
C GLU A 70 -9.60 -0.47 7.72
N ARG A 71 -9.97 -1.36 6.78
CA ARG A 71 -11.36 -1.75 6.54
C ARG A 71 -11.81 -2.89 7.45
N THR A 72 -10.94 -3.87 7.66
CA THR A 72 -11.25 -5.11 8.40
C THR A 72 -10.63 -5.14 9.80
N GLY A 73 -9.71 -4.23 10.11
CA GLY A 73 -8.90 -4.24 11.33
C GLY A 73 -7.76 -5.26 11.31
N GLU A 74 -7.71 -6.15 10.31
CA GLU A 74 -6.71 -7.22 10.23
C GLU A 74 -5.31 -6.64 10.21
N THR A 75 -4.49 -7.13 11.14
CA THR A 75 -3.10 -6.71 11.27
C THR A 75 -2.16 -7.84 10.90
N VAL A 76 -1.12 -7.50 10.14
CA VAL A 76 0.03 -8.35 9.85
C VAL A 76 1.26 -7.71 10.49
N LEU A 77 1.96 -8.49 11.32
CA LEU A 77 3.26 -8.10 11.88
C LEU A 77 4.39 -8.76 11.10
N PHE A 78 5.47 -8.02 10.93
CA PHE A 78 6.68 -8.47 10.27
C PHE A 78 7.82 -8.54 11.28
N ASP A 79 8.30 -9.76 11.50
CA ASP A 79 9.48 -10.01 12.30
C ASP A 79 10.68 -10.33 11.40
N TYR A 80 11.82 -9.75 11.77
CA TYR A 80 13.07 -9.88 11.03
C TYR A 80 14.12 -10.50 11.94
N ALA A 81 14.72 -11.60 11.50
CA ALA A 81 15.91 -12.11 12.16
C ALA A 81 17.08 -11.11 12.01
N PRO A 82 18.01 -11.04 12.98
CA PRO A 82 19.15 -10.12 12.97
C PRO A 82 20.02 -10.16 11.69
N LEU A 83 20.01 -11.27 10.94
CA LEU A 83 20.76 -11.46 9.69
C LEU A 83 19.91 -11.28 8.41
N ALA A 84 18.74 -10.66 8.52
CA ALA A 84 18.01 -9.98 7.45
C ALA A 84 17.55 -10.77 6.21
N ARG A 85 17.53 -12.11 6.22
CA ARG A 85 17.05 -12.91 5.06
C ARG A 85 15.69 -13.60 5.23
N ARG A 86 15.16 -13.70 6.45
CA ARG A 86 13.87 -14.38 6.69
C ARG A 86 12.84 -13.43 7.26
N VAL A 87 11.71 -13.32 6.57
CA VAL A 87 10.51 -12.65 7.04
C VAL A 87 9.60 -13.72 7.59
N PHE A 88 9.24 -13.61 8.86
CA PHE A 88 8.13 -14.38 9.40
C PHE A 88 6.88 -13.51 9.37
N LYS A 89 5.81 -14.03 8.77
CA LYS A 89 4.49 -13.41 8.84
C LYS A 89 3.81 -13.97 10.09
N LEU A 90 3.65 -13.15 11.12
CA LEU A 90 2.78 -13.51 12.23
C LEU A 90 1.34 -13.17 11.83
N SER A 91 0.47 -14.17 11.77
CA SER A 91 -0.87 -14.05 11.19
C SER A 91 -1.90 -13.36 12.11
N ILE A 92 -2.76 -12.60 11.44
CA ILE A 92 -4.05 -11.97 11.79
C ILE A 92 -4.47 -12.04 13.26
N MET A 93 -4.32 -10.91 13.96
CA MET A 93 -5.19 -10.57 15.09
C MET A 93 -6.31 -9.65 14.56
N GLN A 94 -7.57 -10.02 14.85
CA GLN A 94 -8.66 -9.03 14.89
C GLN A 94 -8.57 -8.33 16.24
N SER A 95 -8.69 -7.00 16.27
CA SER A 95 -8.59 -6.24 17.53
C SER A 95 -9.80 -6.46 18.41
#